data_AF-A0A9P9DBP3-F1
#
_entry.id   AF-A0A9P9DBP3-F1
#
_cell.length_a   1.000
_cell.length_b   1.000
_cell.length_c   1.000
_cell.angle_alpha   90.00
_cell.angle_beta   90.00
_cell.angle_gamma   90.00
#
_symmetry.space_group_name_H-M   'P 1'
#
loop_
_entity.id
_entity.type
_entity.pdbx_description
1 polymer ?
#
loop_
_entity_poly.entity_id
_entity_poly.type
_entity_poly.pdbx_seq_one_letter_code
_entity_poly.pdbx_strand_id
1 'polypeptide(L)'
;MAAGIQGKWHVANGLVGSPSQEKNGYRQRKRKRSPAGTLKAKAQQSPFSLSGTLAQDELIDYYTVEPRQQWDKMSRYNSFILRNRKFERGDFVLVANEITVKKANNARDSKQTTGESSHFWIAYILEIRAADENRVFARVYWMYWPDELPPGTINGKKSIRGRQLYHGRNELIASNHMDVIDVLSVEGPASVKQWMESSDDEFNSDFFWRQRFNYYQKRLTSAQPICRCKLPANPHRRTIGCSICGMWFHEWCLIRDTLERLRNTL
;
A
#
# COMPACT_ATOMS: atom_id res chain seq x y z
N MET A 1 4.53 10.56 -12.04
CA MET A 1 3.83 9.36 -12.54
C MET A 1 4.86 8.24 -12.75
N ALA A 2 4.46 6.96 -12.78
CA ALA A 2 5.41 5.90 -13.16
C ALA A 2 5.71 6.05 -14.65
N ALA A 3 6.92 5.67 -15.06
CA ALA A 3 7.27 5.69 -16.48
C ALA A 3 6.40 4.65 -17.21
N GLY A 4 5.54 5.10 -18.13
CA GLY A 4 4.64 4.22 -18.88
C GLY A 4 3.14 4.32 -18.53
N ILE A 5 2.74 5.08 -17.49
CA ILE A 5 1.30 5.34 -17.16
C ILE A 5 0.70 6.41 -18.09
N GLN A 6 1.13 6.51 -19.36
CA GLN A 6 0.56 7.51 -20.27
C GLN A 6 -0.86 7.12 -20.69
N GLY A 7 -1.85 7.60 -19.94
CA GLY A 7 -3.22 7.92 -20.37
C GLY A 7 -4.12 6.80 -20.88
N LYS A 8 -3.66 5.54 -20.96
CA LYS A 8 -4.42 4.45 -21.59
C LYS A 8 -5.27 3.63 -20.63
N TRP A 9 -4.93 3.59 -19.34
CA TRP A 9 -5.66 2.78 -18.35
C TRP A 9 -5.97 3.60 -17.12
N HIS A 10 -7.20 3.48 -16.62
CA HIS A 10 -7.62 4.10 -15.37
C HIS A 10 -8.37 3.09 -14.50
N VAL A 11 -7.99 2.98 -13.23
CA VAL A 11 -8.73 2.17 -12.25
C VAL A 11 -9.57 3.09 -11.38
N ALA A 12 -10.90 2.92 -11.45
CA ALA A 12 -11.84 3.67 -10.63
C ALA A 12 -12.43 2.79 -9.52
N ASN A 13 -12.74 3.39 -8.38
CA ASN A 13 -13.48 2.71 -7.30
C ASN A 13 -14.93 2.47 -7.72
N GLY A 14 -15.39 1.23 -7.63
CA GLY A 14 -16.78 0.89 -7.90
C GLY A 14 -17.64 1.17 -6.68
N LEU A 15 -18.51 2.19 -6.73
CA LEU A 15 -19.51 2.37 -5.68
C LEU A 15 -20.48 1.19 -5.69
N VAL A 16 -20.63 0.53 -4.54
CA VAL A 16 -21.73 -0.43 -4.30
C VAL A 16 -22.99 0.39 -4.15
N GLY A 17 -23.97 0.20 -5.04
CA GLY A 17 -25.31 0.77 -4.85
C GLY A 17 -25.86 0.27 -3.52
N SER A 18 -26.25 1.19 -2.64
CA SER A 18 -26.84 0.88 -1.34
C SER A 18 -27.99 -0.12 -1.49
N PRO A 19 -28.12 -1.14 -0.63
CA PRO A 19 -29.34 -1.93 -0.57
C PRO A 19 -30.47 -1.01 -0.10
N SER A 20 -31.36 -0.62 -1.00
CA SER A 20 -32.63 -0.01 -0.61
C SER A 20 -33.38 -1.01 0.27
N GLN A 21 -33.64 -0.62 1.53
CA GLN A 21 -34.51 -1.36 2.43
C GLN A 21 -35.94 -1.37 1.86
N GLU A 22 -36.28 -2.37 1.06
CA GLU A 22 -37.67 -2.64 0.71
C GLU A 22 -38.30 -3.50 1.80
N LYS A 23 -39.23 -2.88 2.54
CA LYS A 23 -40.08 -3.52 3.54
C LYS A 23 -40.90 -4.64 2.88
N ASN A 24 -40.98 -5.77 3.58
CA ASN A 24 -41.79 -6.95 3.25
C ASN A 24 -43.22 -6.58 2.83
N GLY A 25 -43.57 -6.91 1.60
CA GLY A 25 -44.93 -6.88 1.07
C GLY A 25 -45.12 -8.03 0.09
N TYR A 26 -45.84 -9.06 0.51
CA TYR A 26 -46.19 -10.25 -0.26
C TYR A 26 -46.97 -9.85 -1.53
N ARG A 27 -46.43 -10.07 -2.74
CA ARG A 27 -47.21 -10.17 -3.99
C ARG A 27 -46.43 -10.79 -5.14
N GLN A 28 -47.18 -11.54 -5.94
CA GLN A 28 -46.75 -12.60 -6.86
C GLN A 28 -45.85 -12.17 -8.02
N ARG A 29 -45.05 -13.14 -8.47
CA ARG A 29 -44.15 -13.17 -9.64
C ARG A 29 -44.69 -12.41 -10.86
N LYS A 30 -43.98 -11.33 -11.23
CA LYS A 30 -43.71 -10.98 -12.64
C LYS A 30 -42.20 -10.83 -12.81
N ARG A 31 -41.60 -11.64 -13.69
CA ARG A 31 -40.20 -11.51 -14.11
C ARG A 31 -40.03 -10.15 -14.79
N LYS A 32 -39.67 -9.11 -14.02
CA LYS A 32 -39.18 -7.85 -14.55
C LYS A 32 -37.79 -8.15 -15.13
N ARG A 33 -37.68 -8.18 -16.47
CA ARG A 33 -36.40 -8.14 -17.15
C ARG A 33 -35.66 -6.90 -16.66
N SER A 34 -34.53 -7.10 -15.98
CA SER A 34 -33.62 -6.01 -15.62
C SER A 34 -33.24 -5.25 -16.89
N PRO A 35 -33.26 -3.91 -16.90
CA PRO A 35 -32.80 -3.15 -18.05
C PRO A 35 -31.33 -3.50 -18.32
N ALA A 36 -31.00 -3.62 -19.61
CA ALA A 36 -29.68 -3.97 -20.09
C ALA A 36 -28.61 -3.04 -19.50
N GLY A 37 -27.52 -3.63 -18.98
CA GLY A 37 -26.22 -2.94 -18.91
C GLY A 37 -25.84 -2.22 -17.62
N THR A 38 -26.31 -2.63 -16.43
CA THR A 38 -25.67 -2.14 -15.19
C THR A 38 -24.25 -2.75 -15.09
N LEU A 39 -23.25 -1.99 -15.51
CA LEU A 39 -21.82 -2.32 -15.47
C LEU A 39 -21.39 -2.63 -14.03
N LYS A 40 -21.44 -3.90 -13.61
CA LYS A 40 -21.08 -4.29 -12.24
C LYS A 40 -19.58 -4.10 -12.02
N ALA A 41 -19.21 -3.42 -10.94
CA ALA A 41 -17.83 -3.34 -10.45
C ALA A 41 -17.32 -4.74 -10.07
N LYS A 42 -16.02 -4.97 -10.22
CA LYS A 42 -15.37 -6.23 -9.84
C LYS A 42 -14.87 -6.13 -8.40
N ALA A 43 -14.93 -7.23 -7.67
CA ALA A 43 -14.36 -7.31 -6.33
C ALA A 43 -12.88 -7.73 -6.39
N GLN A 44 -12.07 -7.16 -5.52
CA GLN A 44 -10.68 -7.50 -5.27
C GLN A 44 -10.51 -7.74 -3.77
N GLN A 45 -10.12 -8.95 -3.39
CA GLN A 45 -9.71 -9.22 -2.03
C GLN A 45 -8.30 -8.67 -1.80
N SER A 46 -8.13 -7.90 -0.74
CA SER A 46 -6.86 -7.31 -0.34
C SER A 46 -5.94 -8.41 0.21
N PRO A 47 -4.70 -8.52 -0.27
CA PRO A 47 -3.70 -9.48 0.23
C PRO A 47 -3.11 -9.04 1.59
N PHE A 48 -3.39 -7.82 2.04
CA PHE A 48 -2.70 -7.19 3.16
C PHE A 48 -3.47 -7.31 4.47
N SER A 49 -3.84 -8.51 4.92
CA SER A 49 -4.55 -8.65 6.19
C SER A 49 -3.66 -8.31 7.38
N LEU A 50 -4.05 -7.32 8.20
CA LEU A 50 -3.47 -7.14 9.53
C LEU A 50 -4.05 -8.21 10.45
N SER A 51 -3.23 -9.06 11.06
CA SER A 51 -3.78 -10.04 12.00
C SER A 51 -4.37 -9.31 13.21
N GLY A 52 -5.64 -9.58 13.49
CA GLY A 52 -6.26 -9.25 14.77
C GLY A 52 -7.25 -8.09 14.81
N THR A 53 -7.49 -7.29 13.76
CA THR A 53 -8.46 -6.15 13.93
C THR A 53 -9.09 -5.55 12.65
N LEU A 54 -9.57 -6.35 11.69
CA LEU A 54 -10.42 -5.82 10.62
C LEU A 54 -11.59 -6.76 10.31
N ALA A 55 -12.80 -6.21 10.23
CA ALA A 55 -13.95 -6.92 9.67
C ALA A 55 -13.62 -7.31 8.23
N GLN A 56 -14.01 -8.52 7.82
CA GLN A 56 -13.68 -9.09 6.51
C GLN A 56 -14.12 -8.20 5.33
N ASP A 57 -15.14 -7.37 5.53
CA ASP A 57 -15.66 -6.41 4.56
C ASP A 57 -14.71 -5.23 4.27
N GLU A 58 -13.79 -4.88 5.18
CA GLU A 58 -12.75 -3.85 4.94
C GLU A 58 -11.59 -4.36 4.07
N LEU A 59 -11.62 -5.64 3.69
CA LEU A 59 -10.62 -6.27 2.84
C LEU A 59 -11.10 -6.46 1.40
N ILE A 60 -12.30 -6.03 1.02
CA ILE A 60 -12.81 -6.14 -0.35
C ILE A 60 -12.89 -4.76 -0.98
N ASP A 61 -12.05 -4.52 -1.99
CA ASP A 61 -12.10 -3.32 -2.82
C ASP A 61 -12.92 -3.59 -4.09
N TYR A 62 -13.75 -2.64 -4.49
CA TYR A 62 -14.49 -2.72 -5.75
C TYR A 62 -13.82 -1.83 -6.79
N TYR A 63 -13.67 -2.34 -8.01
CA TYR A 63 -12.98 -1.60 -9.06
C TYR A 63 -13.56 -1.81 -10.45
N THR A 64 -13.29 -0.85 -11.32
CA THR A 64 -13.40 -0.95 -12.78
C THR A 64 -12.08 -0.50 -13.39
N VAL A 65 -11.67 -1.16 -14.48
CA VAL A 65 -10.53 -0.74 -15.30
C VAL A 65 -11.09 -0.18 -16.60
N GLU A 66 -10.68 1.02 -16.98
CA GLU A 66 -11.08 1.67 -18.23
C GLU A 66 -9.89 1.81 -19.19
N PRO A 67 -10.05 1.58 -20.51
CA PRO A 67 -11.28 1.15 -21.19
C PRO A 67 -11.67 -0.31 -20.92
N ARG A 68 -12.85 -0.53 -20.33
CA ARG A 68 -13.24 -1.86 -19.82
C ARG A 68 -13.26 -2.95 -20.88
N GLN A 69 -13.80 -2.65 -22.05
CA GLN A 69 -13.90 -3.64 -23.13
C GLN A 69 -12.54 -4.11 -23.62
N GLN A 70 -11.55 -3.21 -23.65
CA GLN A 70 -10.20 -3.56 -24.08
C GLN A 70 -9.52 -4.41 -23.00
N TRP A 71 -9.64 -4.03 -21.72
CA TRP A 71 -9.11 -4.81 -20.61
C TRP A 71 -9.70 -6.22 -20.56
N ASP A 72 -11.02 -6.34 -20.72
CA ASP A 72 -11.75 -7.61 -20.62
C ASP A 72 -11.53 -8.56 -21.80
N LYS A 73 -11.11 -8.05 -22.96
CA LYS A 73 -10.71 -8.88 -24.11
C LYS A 73 -9.29 -9.45 -23.99
N MET A 74 -8.46 -8.92 -23.11
CA MET A 74 -7.08 -9.40 -22.94
C MET A 74 -7.02 -10.78 -22.30
N SER A 75 -6.04 -11.56 -22.73
CA SER A 75 -5.75 -12.87 -22.16
C SER A 75 -5.10 -12.72 -20.78
N ARG A 76 -5.52 -13.52 -19.81
CA ARG A 76 -4.92 -13.53 -18.46
C ARG A 76 -3.77 -14.52 -18.41
N TYR A 77 -2.71 -14.13 -17.71
CA TYR A 77 -1.52 -14.96 -17.51
C TYR A 77 -1.21 -15.08 -16.01
N ASN A 78 -0.53 -16.16 -15.64
CA ASN A 78 -0.07 -16.37 -14.26
C ASN A 78 1.26 -15.65 -13.99
N SER A 79 2.05 -15.42 -15.04
CA SER A 79 3.38 -14.83 -14.95
C SER A 79 3.80 -14.15 -16.24
N PHE A 80 4.80 -13.27 -16.15
CA PHE A 80 5.57 -12.77 -17.30
C PHE A 80 7.07 -12.94 -17.03
N ILE A 81 7.88 -12.88 -18.09
CA ILE A 81 9.34 -12.89 -17.99
C ILE A 81 9.86 -11.56 -18.49
N LEU A 82 10.70 -10.90 -17.70
CA LEU A 82 11.35 -9.64 -18.06
C LEU A 82 12.81 -9.69 -17.63
N ARG A 83 13.73 -9.40 -18.56
CA ARG A 83 15.19 -9.42 -18.31
C ARG A 83 15.66 -10.73 -17.65
N ASN A 84 15.21 -11.87 -18.18
CA ASN A 84 15.48 -13.23 -17.67
C ASN A 84 15.02 -13.50 -16.23
N ARG A 85 14.07 -12.71 -15.71
CA ARG A 85 13.43 -12.95 -14.41
C ARG A 85 11.93 -13.17 -14.60
N LYS A 86 11.40 -14.20 -13.94
CA LYS A 86 9.97 -14.49 -13.91
C LYS A 86 9.33 -13.67 -12.78
N PHE A 87 8.16 -13.11 -13.07
CA PHE A 87 7.31 -12.41 -12.12
C PHE A 87 5.90 -12.98 -12.21
N GLU A 88 5.25 -13.19 -11.07
CA GLU A 88 3.92 -13.76 -10.98
C GLU A 88 2.99 -12.98 -10.06
N ARG A 89 1.71 -13.35 -10.08
CA ARG A 89 0.73 -12.78 -9.17
C ARG A 89 1.18 -13.01 -7.73
N GLY A 90 1.20 -11.94 -6.95
CA GLY A 90 1.60 -11.97 -5.55
C GLY A 90 3.02 -11.46 -5.29
N ASP A 91 3.81 -11.25 -6.34
CA ASP A 91 5.15 -10.67 -6.19
C ASP A 91 5.09 -9.18 -5.89
N PHE A 92 6.08 -8.73 -5.10
CA PHE A 92 6.42 -7.31 -4.99
C PHE A 92 7.49 -6.96 -6.01
N VAL A 93 7.32 -5.82 -6.67
CA VAL A 93 8.22 -5.36 -7.75
C VAL A 93 8.63 -3.91 -7.56
N LEU A 94 9.87 -3.61 -7.96
CA LEU A 94 10.38 -2.25 -8.13
C LEU A 94 9.90 -1.73 -9.49
N VAL A 95 9.30 -0.54 -9.48
CA VAL A 95 8.75 0.10 -10.67
C VAL A 95 9.45 1.44 -10.91
N ALA A 96 9.91 1.65 -12.14
CA ALA A 96 10.53 2.90 -12.57
C ALA A 96 9.55 4.07 -12.52
N ASN A 97 10.00 5.18 -11.96
CA ASN A 97 9.28 6.45 -11.98
C ASN A 97 10.04 7.50 -12.79
N GLU A 98 9.40 8.65 -13.02
CA GLU A 98 10.00 9.75 -13.77
C GLU A 98 11.38 10.18 -13.22
N ILE A 99 11.59 10.10 -11.90
CA ILE A 99 12.86 10.48 -11.27
C ILE A 99 13.95 9.45 -11.61
N THR A 100 13.66 8.15 -11.46
CA THR A 100 14.62 7.09 -11.77
C THR A 100 14.96 7.04 -13.25
N VAL A 101 13.98 7.30 -14.13
CA VAL A 101 14.23 7.39 -15.58
C VAL A 101 15.10 8.59 -15.93
N LYS A 102 14.80 9.78 -15.38
CA LYS A 102 15.65 10.98 -15.60
C LYS A 102 17.08 10.74 -15.10
N LYS A 103 17.26 10.09 -13.95
CA LYS A 103 18.58 9.75 -13.43
C LYS A 103 19.32 8.74 -14.31
N ALA A 104 18.65 7.70 -14.83
CA ALA A 104 19.28 6.73 -15.73
C ALA A 104 19.77 7.39 -17.03
N ASN A 105 19.01 8.37 -17.54
CA ASN A 105 19.41 9.15 -18.71
C ASN A 105 20.59 10.08 -18.39
N ASN A 106 20.54 10.79 -17.26
CA ASN A 106 21.59 11.74 -16.85
C ASN A 106 22.88 11.06 -16.34
N ALA A 107 22.81 9.84 -15.82
CA ALA A 107 23.99 9.07 -15.38
C ALA A 107 24.93 8.70 -16.53
N ARG A 108 24.48 8.85 -17.78
CA ARG A 108 25.34 8.74 -18.98
C ARG A 108 26.21 10.00 -19.20
N ASP A 109 25.97 11.11 -18.47
CA ASP A 109 26.59 12.43 -18.69
C ASP A 109 27.23 13.09 -17.43
N SER A 110 27.63 12.30 -16.42
CA SER A 110 28.48 12.68 -15.25
C SER A 110 27.84 13.21 -13.95
N LYS A 111 28.56 12.89 -12.86
CA LYS A 111 28.52 13.24 -11.41
C LYS A 111 27.17 13.41 -10.67
N GLN A 112 26.89 12.37 -9.90
CA GLN A 112 25.78 12.13 -8.97
C GLN A 112 25.65 13.23 -7.88
N THR A 113 24.54 13.96 -7.90
CA THR A 113 24.06 14.75 -6.75
C THR A 113 23.15 13.89 -5.89
N THR A 114 23.66 13.49 -4.72
CA THR A 114 22.94 12.82 -3.65
C THR A 114 22.06 13.83 -2.91
N GLY A 115 20.73 13.67 -2.93
CA GLY A 115 19.87 14.54 -2.13
C GLY A 115 18.38 14.21 -2.11
N GLU A 116 17.78 13.79 -3.22
CA GLU A 116 16.31 13.65 -3.28
C GLU A 116 15.88 12.28 -3.86
N SER A 117 14.88 11.69 -3.20
CA SER A 117 14.40 10.29 -3.25
C SER A 117 14.73 9.54 -4.54
N SER A 118 15.82 8.77 -4.48
CA SER A 118 16.28 7.87 -5.54
C SER A 118 15.53 6.52 -5.56
N HIS A 119 14.33 6.50 -5.03
CA HIS A 119 13.62 5.25 -4.77
C HIS A 119 12.71 4.92 -5.94
N PHE A 120 12.83 3.68 -6.43
CA PHE A 120 11.80 3.06 -7.24
C PHE A 120 10.48 3.04 -6.46
N TRP A 121 9.37 3.07 -7.18
CA TRP A 121 8.08 2.75 -6.57
C TRP A 121 8.00 1.25 -6.31
N ILE A 122 7.20 0.85 -5.34
CA ILE A 122 7.01 -0.56 -5.00
C ILE A 122 5.55 -0.91 -5.23
N ALA A 123 5.31 -2.01 -5.92
CA ALA A 123 3.97 -2.47 -6.26
C ALA A 123 3.81 -3.95 -5.96
N TYR A 124 2.57 -4.37 -5.65
CA TYR A 124 2.18 -5.76 -5.48
C TYR A 124 1.32 -6.21 -6.67
N ILE A 125 1.69 -7.30 -7.34
CA ILE A 125 1.01 -7.76 -8.55
C ILE A 125 -0.30 -8.47 -8.22
N LEU A 126 -1.43 -7.94 -8.72
CA LEU A 126 -2.76 -8.52 -8.53
C LEU A 126 -3.19 -9.42 -9.68
N GLU A 127 -2.92 -9.00 -10.90
CA GLU A 127 -3.38 -9.66 -12.12
C GLU A 127 -2.49 -9.28 -13.30
N ILE A 128 -2.16 -10.25 -14.15
CA ILE A 128 -1.38 -10.04 -15.37
C ILE A 128 -2.27 -10.31 -16.56
N ARG A 129 -2.28 -9.38 -17.53
CA ARG A 129 -3.02 -9.50 -18.79
C ARG A 129 -2.15 -9.11 -19.97
N ALA A 130 -2.37 -9.72 -21.12
CA ALA A 130 -1.73 -9.31 -22.36
C ALA A 130 -2.74 -9.10 -23.48
N ALA A 131 -2.55 -8.01 -24.24
CA ALA A 131 -3.24 -7.79 -25.50
C ALA A 131 -2.60 -8.64 -26.61
N ASP A 132 -1.28 -8.73 -26.60
CA ASP A 132 -0.42 -9.55 -27.47
C ASP A 132 0.96 -9.74 -26.81
N GLU A 133 1.89 -10.37 -27.52
CA GLU A 133 3.25 -10.69 -27.05
C GLU A 133 4.06 -9.48 -26.59
N ASN A 134 3.77 -8.29 -27.13
CA ASN A 134 4.53 -7.06 -26.85
C ASN A 134 3.80 -6.11 -25.89
N ARG A 135 2.51 -6.37 -25.62
CA ARG A 135 1.65 -5.50 -24.81
C ARG A 135 1.12 -6.28 -23.61
N VAL A 136 1.97 -6.36 -22.59
CA VAL A 136 1.68 -7.04 -21.32
C VAL A 136 1.51 -5.99 -20.22
N PHE A 137 0.43 -6.10 -19.46
CA PHE A 137 0.07 -5.17 -18.40
C PHE A 137 -0.15 -5.92 -17.08
N ALA A 138 0.21 -5.28 -15.98
CA ALA A 138 -0.08 -5.76 -14.64
C ALA A 138 -1.02 -4.78 -13.92
N ARG A 139 -2.12 -5.27 -13.37
CA ARG A 139 -2.88 -4.54 -12.37
C ARG A 139 -2.21 -4.77 -11.01
N VAL A 140 -1.99 -3.69 -10.26
CA VAL A 140 -1.18 -3.70 -9.05
C VAL A 140 -1.85 -2.97 -7.90
N TYR A 141 -1.41 -3.22 -6.66
CA TYR A 141 -1.54 -2.28 -5.56
C TYR A 141 -0.23 -1.52 -5.36
N TRP A 142 -0.30 -0.22 -5.13
CA TRP A 142 0.88 0.57 -4.74
C TRP A 142 1.23 0.39 -3.26
N MET A 143 2.52 0.28 -2.97
CA MET A 143 3.10 0.40 -1.63
C MET A 143 3.65 1.81 -1.48
N TYR A 144 3.24 2.52 -0.44
CA TYR A 144 3.64 3.91 -0.20
C TYR A 144 4.84 3.98 0.73
N TRP A 145 5.79 4.84 0.41
CA TRP A 145 6.67 5.38 1.43
C TRP A 145 5.88 6.29 2.37
N PRO A 146 6.15 6.27 3.69
CA PRO A 146 5.51 7.19 4.63
C PRO A 146 5.61 8.67 4.24
N ASP A 147 6.73 9.05 3.62
CA ASP A 147 7.00 10.40 3.13
C ASP A 147 6.06 10.82 1.97
N GLU A 148 5.54 9.85 1.22
CA GLU A 148 4.73 10.05 0.01
C GLU A 148 3.23 9.86 0.27
N LEU A 149 2.82 9.70 1.54
CA LEU A 149 1.40 9.62 1.88
C LEU A 149 0.67 10.90 1.42
N PRO A 150 -0.49 10.78 0.75
CA PRO A 150 -1.22 11.92 0.23
C PRO A 150 -1.56 12.95 1.32
N PRO A 151 -1.56 14.26 1.00
CA PRO A 151 -2.07 15.28 1.90
C PRO A 151 -3.49 14.96 2.38
N GLY A 152 -3.79 15.31 3.63
CA GLY A 152 -5.09 14.99 4.25
C GLY A 152 -5.22 13.54 4.74
N THR A 153 -4.12 12.78 4.80
CA THR A 153 -4.14 11.44 5.41
C THR A 153 -4.46 11.53 6.90
N ILE A 154 -5.42 10.74 7.36
CA ILE A 154 -5.89 10.69 8.74
C ILE A 154 -5.42 9.38 9.39
N ASN A 155 -4.81 9.47 10.57
CA ASN A 155 -4.53 8.35 11.46
C ASN A 155 -5.30 8.55 12.78
N GLY A 156 -6.29 7.69 13.04
CA GLY A 156 -7.25 7.87 14.13
C GLY A 156 -8.00 9.19 13.99
N LYS A 157 -7.72 10.15 14.90
CA LYS A 157 -8.32 11.50 14.91
C LYS A 157 -7.38 12.60 14.40
N LYS A 158 -6.15 12.26 14.02
CA LYS A 158 -5.12 13.24 13.65
C LYS A 158 -4.89 13.23 12.14
N SER A 159 -4.80 14.42 11.54
CA SER A 159 -4.20 14.57 10.22
C SER A 159 -2.69 14.41 10.35
N ILE A 160 -2.10 13.57 9.50
CA ILE A 160 -0.66 13.32 9.45
C ILE A 160 -0.11 13.74 8.10
N ARG A 161 1.17 14.10 8.08
CA ARG A 161 1.91 14.42 6.86
C ARG A 161 3.30 13.83 6.97
N GLY A 162 3.73 13.17 5.90
CA GLY A 162 5.04 12.55 5.79
C GLY A 162 5.31 11.49 6.85
N ARG A 163 6.58 11.08 6.91
CA ARG A 163 7.05 10.09 7.86
C ARG A 163 6.89 10.54 9.30
N GLN A 164 6.34 9.66 10.11
CA GLN A 164 6.19 9.87 11.55
C GLN A 164 7.42 9.33 12.29
N LEU A 165 7.69 9.82 13.50
CA LEU A 165 8.87 9.43 14.29
C LEU A 165 8.96 7.92 14.56
N TYR A 166 7.81 7.23 14.58
CA TYR A 166 7.74 5.79 14.80
C TYR A 166 8.00 4.97 13.53
N HIS A 167 8.05 5.58 12.35
CA HIS A 167 8.30 4.84 11.10
C HIS A 167 9.78 4.48 10.95
N GLY A 168 10.06 3.22 10.64
CA GLY A 168 11.41 2.73 10.35
C GLY A 168 11.91 3.15 8.97
N ARG A 169 13.23 3.10 8.76
CA ARG A 169 13.88 3.61 7.53
C ARG A 169 13.32 2.98 6.25
N ASN A 170 13.18 1.65 6.23
CA ASN A 170 12.69 0.88 5.09
C ASN A 170 11.21 0.45 5.26
N GLU A 171 10.45 1.16 6.10
CA GLU A 171 9.03 0.89 6.30
C GLU A 171 8.21 1.42 5.12
N LEU A 172 7.34 0.56 4.59
CA LEU A 172 6.33 0.83 3.60
C LEU A 172 4.93 0.78 4.22
N ILE A 173 3.98 1.38 3.52
CA ILE A 173 2.57 1.37 3.85
C ILE A 173 1.81 0.64 2.75
N ALA A 174 1.18 -0.48 3.09
CA ALA A 174 0.35 -1.21 2.15
C ALA A 174 -0.90 -0.38 1.80
N SER A 175 -1.34 -0.33 0.55
CA SER A 175 -2.53 0.45 0.18
C SER A 175 -3.51 -0.32 -0.68
N ASN A 176 -4.75 0.16 -0.74
CA ASN A 176 -5.73 -0.29 -1.73
C ASN A 176 -5.74 0.57 -3.01
N HIS A 177 -4.69 1.37 -3.24
CA HIS A 177 -4.56 2.14 -4.46
C HIS A 177 -4.22 1.21 -5.62
N MET A 178 -5.22 0.89 -6.44
CA MET A 178 -5.05 0.07 -7.63
C MET A 178 -4.65 0.90 -8.84
N ASP A 179 -3.80 0.33 -9.68
CA ASP A 179 -3.44 0.91 -10.97
C ASP A 179 -3.09 -0.18 -11.98
N VAL A 180 -2.93 0.18 -13.24
CA VAL A 180 -2.43 -0.70 -14.31
C VAL A 180 -1.12 -0.15 -14.86
N ILE A 181 -0.08 -0.96 -14.82
CA ILE A 181 1.25 -0.62 -15.33
C ILE A 181 1.59 -1.48 -16.55
N ASP A 182 2.40 -0.94 -17.45
CA ASP A 182 3.13 -1.72 -18.44
C ASP A 182 4.22 -2.52 -17.72
N VAL A 183 4.31 -3.83 -17.96
CA VAL A 183 5.32 -4.65 -17.28
C VAL A 183 6.74 -4.22 -17.60
N LEU A 184 6.98 -3.54 -18.73
CA LEU A 184 8.28 -2.99 -19.08
C LEU A 184 8.77 -1.90 -18.11
N SER A 185 7.88 -1.32 -17.29
CA SER A 185 8.24 -0.39 -16.21
C SER A 185 8.81 -1.08 -14.97
N VAL A 186 8.74 -2.42 -14.90
CA VAL A 186 9.30 -3.21 -13.80
C VAL A 186 10.81 -3.30 -13.96
N GLU A 187 11.52 -2.92 -12.91
CA GLU A 187 12.99 -2.90 -12.88
C GLU A 187 13.58 -4.13 -12.20
N GLY A 188 12.84 -4.74 -11.27
CA GLY A 188 13.27 -5.93 -10.55
C GLY A 188 12.30 -6.36 -9.45
N PRO A 189 12.59 -7.47 -8.76
CA PRO A 189 11.83 -7.90 -7.60
C PRO A 189 12.11 -6.98 -6.40
N ALA A 190 11.16 -6.89 -5.47
CA ALA A 190 11.32 -6.24 -4.18
C ALA A 190 11.06 -7.25 -3.06
N SER A 191 11.95 -7.34 -2.07
CA SER A 191 11.72 -8.17 -0.88
C SER A 191 10.95 -7.39 0.18
N VAL A 192 9.67 -7.73 0.37
CA VAL A 192 8.77 -7.02 1.29
C VAL A 192 8.10 -8.01 2.24
N LYS A 193 8.31 -7.85 3.56
CA LYS A 193 7.69 -8.69 4.60
C LYS A 193 6.66 -7.90 5.41
N GLN A 194 5.56 -8.55 5.80
CA GLN A 194 4.69 -7.98 6.83
C GLN A 194 5.37 -8.12 8.19
N TRP A 195 5.53 -7.02 8.91
CA TRP A 195 6.02 -7.05 10.28
C TRP A 195 4.85 -7.16 11.25
N MET A 196 4.90 -8.21 12.08
CA MET A 196 4.00 -8.39 13.20
C MET A 196 4.67 -7.83 14.44
N GLU A 197 4.07 -6.81 15.06
CA GLU A 197 4.68 -6.12 16.20
C GLU A 197 4.83 -7.01 17.44
N SER A 198 4.21 -8.18 17.44
CA SER A 198 4.32 -9.22 18.47
C SER A 198 5.39 -10.27 18.20
N SER A 199 6.03 -10.28 17.02
CA SER A 199 7.08 -11.25 16.69
C SER A 199 8.47 -10.63 16.82
N ASP A 200 9.38 -11.39 17.40
CA ASP A 200 10.82 -11.08 17.49
C ASP A 200 11.57 -11.48 16.20
N ASP A 201 10.85 -11.54 15.08
CA ASP A 201 11.42 -11.98 13.80
C ASP A 201 12.50 -11.01 13.31
N GLU A 202 13.64 -11.56 12.91
CA GLU A 202 14.65 -10.81 12.19
C GLU A 202 14.12 -10.33 10.82
N PHE A 203 14.43 -9.07 10.48
CA PHE A 203 14.07 -8.47 9.19
C PHE A 203 15.03 -8.94 8.09
N ASN A 204 14.78 -10.13 7.54
CA ASN A 204 15.53 -10.66 6.39
C ASN A 204 15.02 -10.13 5.03
N SER A 205 14.36 -8.97 5.02
CA SER A 205 13.79 -8.35 3.82
C SER A 205 14.26 -6.91 3.66
N ASP A 206 14.36 -6.45 2.41
CA ASP A 206 14.80 -5.09 2.09
C ASP A 206 13.83 -4.05 2.66
N PHE A 207 12.53 -4.36 2.62
CA PHE A 207 11.44 -3.53 3.10
C PHE A 207 10.49 -4.31 3.99
N PHE A 208 9.69 -3.61 4.78
CA PHE A 208 8.62 -4.19 5.57
C PHE A 208 7.42 -3.26 5.68
N TRP A 209 6.25 -3.79 6.04
CA TRP A 209 5.05 -3.01 6.31
C TRP A 209 4.28 -3.55 7.50
N ARG A 210 3.58 -2.68 8.23
CA ARG A 210 2.68 -3.06 9.33
C ARG A 210 1.39 -2.22 9.39
N GLN A 211 1.27 -1.22 8.53
CA GLN A 211 0.09 -0.36 8.43
C GLN A 211 -0.49 -0.43 7.02
N ARG A 212 -1.81 -0.21 6.94
CA ARG A 212 -2.55 -0.09 5.69
C ARG A 212 -3.05 1.33 5.51
N PHE A 213 -3.04 1.81 4.29
CA PHE A 213 -3.62 3.07 3.87
C PHE A 213 -4.79 2.82 2.91
N ASN A 214 -5.98 3.26 3.31
CA ASN A 214 -7.13 3.36 2.43
C ASN A 214 -7.00 4.64 1.60
N TYR A 215 -6.64 4.49 0.32
CA TYR A 215 -6.41 5.56 -0.63
C TYR A 215 -7.67 6.40 -0.92
N TYR A 216 -8.86 5.79 -0.89
CA TYR A 216 -10.11 6.49 -1.18
C TYR A 216 -10.62 7.27 0.03
N GLN A 217 -10.49 6.71 1.22
CA GLN A 217 -10.90 7.36 2.47
C GLN A 217 -9.81 8.26 3.07
N LYS A 218 -8.58 8.21 2.52
CA LYS A 218 -7.39 8.86 3.07
C LYS A 218 -7.14 8.48 4.54
N ARG A 219 -7.32 7.21 4.89
CA ARG A 219 -7.19 6.71 6.27
C ARG A 219 -6.05 5.71 6.40
N LEU A 220 -5.19 5.93 7.39
CA LEU A 220 -4.12 5.01 7.78
C LEU A 220 -4.57 4.22 9.02
N THR A 221 -4.37 2.90 9.01
CA THR A 221 -4.57 2.07 10.21
C THR A 221 -3.54 2.44 11.26
N SER A 222 -3.92 2.43 12.54
CA SER A 222 -2.98 2.71 13.63
C SER A 222 -2.09 1.50 13.91
N ALA A 223 -0.80 1.73 14.16
CA ALA A 223 0.12 0.73 14.70
C ALA A 223 0.01 0.67 16.24
N GLN A 224 0.43 -0.44 16.85
CA GLN A 224 0.24 -0.70 18.27
C GLN A 224 1.14 0.21 19.12
N PRO A 225 0.57 1.01 20.04
CA PRO A 225 1.36 1.84 20.93
C PRO A 225 2.04 0.98 22.00
N ILE A 226 3.33 1.24 22.27
CA ILE A 226 4.08 0.51 23.31
C ILE A 226 4.36 1.37 24.55
N CYS A 227 4.48 2.68 24.37
CA CYS A 227 4.99 3.62 25.37
C CYS A 227 3.87 4.51 25.94
N ARG A 228 4.14 5.15 27.08
CA ARG A 228 3.23 6.15 27.70
C ARG A 228 2.88 7.32 26.79
N CYS A 229 3.78 7.69 25.86
CA CYS A 229 3.49 8.72 24.87
C CYS A 229 2.45 8.30 23.81
N LYS A 230 1.94 7.06 23.88
CA LYS A 230 0.95 6.47 22.96
C LYS A 230 1.43 6.42 21.50
N LEU A 231 2.74 6.35 21.29
CA LEU A 231 3.32 6.11 19.97
C LEU A 231 3.81 4.66 19.83
N PRO A 232 3.75 4.09 18.61
CA PRO A 232 4.34 2.80 18.29
C PRO A 232 5.86 2.79 18.43
N ALA A 233 6.44 1.60 18.43
CA ALA A 233 7.89 1.44 18.33
C ALA A 233 8.39 1.88 16.95
N ASN A 234 9.59 2.47 16.91
CA ASN A 234 10.37 2.53 15.68
C ASN A 234 11.32 1.34 15.69
N PRO A 235 11.29 0.44 14.69
CA PRO A 235 12.13 -0.77 14.68
C PRO A 235 13.63 -0.46 14.63
N HIS A 236 14.01 0.76 14.24
CA HIS A 236 15.41 1.20 14.19
C HIS A 236 15.80 2.07 15.39
N ARG A 237 14.96 2.16 16.42
CA ARG A 237 15.28 2.89 17.65
C ARG A 237 15.11 1.99 18.85
N ARG A 238 15.97 2.21 19.84
CA ARG A 238 15.96 1.42 21.06
C ARG A 238 14.69 1.64 21.87
N THR A 239 14.15 0.53 22.37
CA THR A 239 13.12 0.49 23.39
C THR A 239 13.67 -0.18 24.64
N ILE A 240 13.14 0.18 25.80
CA ILE A 240 13.55 -0.34 27.10
C ILE A 240 12.32 -0.94 27.77
N GLY A 241 12.36 -2.24 28.04
CA GLY A 241 11.32 -2.95 28.77
C GLY A 241 11.49 -2.75 30.28
N CYS A 242 10.39 -2.43 30.97
CA CYS A 242 10.36 -2.39 32.43
C CYS A 242 9.90 -3.74 32.99
N SER A 243 10.75 -4.40 33.77
CA SER A 243 10.42 -5.68 34.40
C SER A 243 9.31 -5.60 35.45
N ILE A 244 9.08 -4.41 36.03
CA ILE A 244 8.08 -4.23 37.10
C ILE A 244 6.67 -4.04 36.54
N CYS A 245 6.52 -3.16 35.54
CA CYS A 245 5.19 -2.86 34.97
C CYS A 245 4.91 -3.55 33.63
N GLY A 246 5.87 -4.29 33.07
CA GLY A 246 5.76 -4.98 31.78
C GLY A 246 5.65 -4.06 30.55
N MET A 247 5.70 -2.74 30.74
CA MET A 247 5.61 -1.78 29.63
C MET A 247 6.96 -1.59 28.94
N TRP A 248 6.88 -1.32 27.64
CA TRP A 248 8.02 -0.93 26.83
C TRP A 248 8.05 0.59 26.64
N PHE A 249 9.21 1.20 26.81
CA PHE A 249 9.38 2.64 26.68
C PHE A 249 10.32 2.94 25.54
N HIS A 250 10.07 4.04 24.82
CA HIS A 250 11.11 4.57 23.96
C HIS A 250 12.24 5.15 24.81
N GLU A 251 13.49 4.86 24.45
CA GLU A 251 14.66 5.40 25.17
C GLU A 251 14.58 6.93 25.31
N TRP A 252 14.21 7.64 24.24
CA TRP A 252 14.06 9.10 24.25
C TRP A 252 12.95 9.61 25.18
N CYS A 253 11.89 8.83 25.41
CA CYS A 253 10.84 9.19 26.36
C CYS A 253 11.35 9.13 27.79
N LEU A 254 12.17 8.12 28.12
CA LEU A 254 12.76 7.97 29.46
C LEU A 254 13.80 9.06 29.74
N ILE A 255 14.64 9.37 28.76
CA ILE A 255 15.62 10.47 28.88
C ILE A 255 14.89 11.79 29.15
N ARG A 256 13.86 12.11 28.35
CA ARG A 256 13.08 13.34 28.54
C ARG A 256 12.43 13.42 29.92
N ASP A 257 11.75 12.35 30.36
CA ASP A 257 11.09 12.29 31.68
C ASP A 257 12.10 12.46 32.83
N THR A 258 13.31 11.90 32.68
CA THR A 258 14.39 12.05 33.67
C THR A 258 14.90 13.48 33.74
N LEU A 259 15.16 14.11 32.59
CA LEU A 259 15.61 15.50 32.51
C LEU A 259 14.56 16.48 33.07
N GLU A 260 13.28 16.25 32.78
CA GLU A 260 12.18 17.06 33.31
C GLU A 260 12.10 16.98 34.84
N ARG A 261 12.32 15.80 35.44
CA ARG A 261 12.36 15.63 36.91
C ARG A 261 13.54 16.34 37.55
N LEU A 262 14.73 16.21 36.97
CA LEU A 262 15.93 16.89 37.47
C LEU A 262 15.77 18.42 37.42
N ARG A 263 15.18 18.95 36.35
CA ARG A 263 14.90 20.39 36.24
C ARG A 263 13.92 20.88 37.32
N ASN A 264 12.95 20.07 37.71
CA ASN A 264 11.95 20.44 38.72
C ASN A 264 12.42 20.22 40.16
N THR A 265 13.62 19.64 40.35
CA THR A 265 14.24 19.42 41.67
C THR A 265 15.41 20.36 41.95
N LEU A 266 15.86 21.12 40.94
CA LEU A 266 16.79 22.25 41.05
C LEU A 266 16.01 23.56 41.16
#